data_AF-V4ZT61-F1
#
_entry.id   AF-V4ZT61-F1
#
_cell.length_a   1.000
_cell.length_b   1.000
_cell.length_c   1.000
_cell.angle_alpha   90.00
_cell.angle_beta   90.00
_cell.angle_gamma   90.00
#
_symmetry.space_group_name_H-M   'P 1'
#
loop_
_entity.id
_entity.type
_entity.pdbx_description
1 polymer ?
#
loop_
_entity_poly.entity_id
_entity_poly.type
_entity_poly.pdbx_seq_one_letter_code
_entity_poly.pdbx_strand_id
1 'polypeptide(L)'
;MALVTDRRAEGLGDILRVGVDAAGEALHVVDPDVPALVGLIEALTAVADPPETQVTTAEETLKRATDDFLVASRTADLVADETLSLYADRRQGHTLLVVDGGVHAVVRVADRAAALSTDDASFVAAAREAADDRAAGAESFSLRTPPLSRVRETLAETAGEDALADFNAALDACADAGVAVDEVTLSLLVAARNDVLLYDISRWGEDVGIASKATFSRTKSRLEDAGLVDTEKVPIEVGRPRLRLKAGDDRVRDDSAALADVVAALD
;
A
#
# COMPACT_ATOMS: atom_id res chain seq x y z
N MET A 1 32.02 6.64 -24.23
CA MET A 1 31.02 6.04 -23.32
C MET A 1 31.56 6.16 -21.90
N ALA A 2 31.27 7.28 -21.24
CA ALA A 2 31.62 7.41 -19.82
C ALA A 2 30.45 6.82 -19.04
N LEU A 3 30.70 5.77 -18.25
CA LEU A 3 29.81 5.39 -17.17
C LEU A 3 29.86 6.52 -16.17
N VAL A 4 28.96 7.50 -16.30
CA VAL A 4 28.90 8.58 -15.34
C VAL A 4 28.10 8.06 -14.15
N THR A 5 28.76 7.98 -12.99
CA THR A 5 28.10 7.67 -11.72
C THR A 5 27.44 8.97 -11.24
N ASP A 6 26.43 9.43 -11.96
CA ASP A 6 25.90 10.79 -11.80
C ASP A 6 24.98 10.97 -10.60
N ARG A 7 24.55 9.88 -9.94
CA ARG A 7 23.55 9.98 -8.86
C ARG A 7 23.92 9.12 -7.67
N ARG A 8 24.48 9.78 -6.66
CA ARG A 8 24.60 9.27 -5.30
C ARG A 8 23.42 9.80 -4.51
N ALA A 9 22.56 8.92 -4.04
CA ALA A 9 21.53 9.27 -3.08
C ALA A 9 21.83 8.55 -1.76
N GLU A 10 21.22 9.00 -0.66
CA GLU A 10 21.49 8.41 0.65
C GLU A 10 20.79 7.04 0.80
N GLY A 11 19.64 6.84 0.12
CA GLY A 11 18.92 5.57 0.09
C GLY A 11 18.23 5.22 -1.24
N LEU A 12 17.60 4.04 -1.27
CA LEU A 12 16.85 3.53 -2.43
C LEU A 12 15.66 4.43 -2.79
N GLY A 13 14.91 4.89 -1.78
CA GLY A 13 13.74 5.76 -1.98
C GLY A 13 14.08 7.05 -2.70
N ASP A 14 15.21 7.68 -2.36
CA ASP A 14 15.68 8.89 -3.04
C ASP A 14 15.95 8.66 -4.54
N ILE A 15 16.52 7.50 -4.90
CA ILE A 15 16.79 7.16 -6.30
C ILE A 15 15.49 6.99 -7.08
N LEU A 16 14.54 6.30 -6.47
CA LEU A 16 13.23 6.07 -7.08
C LEU A 16 12.48 7.39 -7.23
N ARG A 17 12.49 8.25 -6.21
CA ARG A 17 11.89 9.58 -6.29
C ARG A 17 12.53 10.45 -7.36
N VAL A 18 13.86 10.45 -7.44
CA VAL A 18 14.56 11.17 -8.53
C VAL A 18 14.20 10.60 -9.91
N GLY A 19 13.95 9.30 -10.02
CA GLY A 19 13.45 8.67 -11.25
C GLY A 19 12.04 9.11 -11.61
N VAL A 20 11.14 9.16 -10.62
CA VAL A 20 9.75 9.66 -10.75
C VAL A 20 9.75 11.14 -11.14
N ASP A 21 10.51 11.98 -10.44
CA ASP A 21 10.58 13.42 -10.71
C ASP A 21 11.23 13.74 -12.08
N ALA A 22 12.10 12.85 -12.56
CA ALA A 22 12.72 12.97 -13.88
C ALA A 22 11.87 12.36 -15.00
N ALA A 23 10.84 11.58 -14.67
CA ALA A 23 9.89 11.08 -15.64
C ALA A 23 9.07 12.26 -16.17
N GLY A 24 9.00 12.38 -17.49
CA GLY A 24 8.12 13.35 -18.14
C GLY A 24 6.70 12.83 -18.09
N GLU A 25 6.30 12.15 -19.16
CA GLU A 25 4.95 11.57 -19.26
C GLU A 25 4.92 10.12 -18.77
N ALA A 26 5.97 9.34 -19.11
CA ALA A 26 6.01 7.91 -18.85
C ALA A 26 7.27 7.45 -18.10
N LEU A 27 7.08 6.44 -17.24
CA LEU A 27 8.13 5.75 -16.50
C LEU A 27 7.97 4.23 -16.65
N HIS A 28 8.98 3.55 -17.20
CA HIS A 28 9.02 2.08 -17.15
C HIS A 28 9.98 1.61 -16.08
N VAL A 29 9.52 0.70 -15.23
CA VAL A 29 10.30 0.09 -14.16
C VAL A 29 10.39 -1.41 -14.40
N VAL A 30 11.59 -1.86 -14.78
CA VAL A 30 11.85 -3.25 -15.17
C VAL A 30 12.55 -3.99 -14.04
N ASP A 31 12.04 -5.17 -13.70
CA ASP A 31 12.53 -6.08 -12.66
C ASP A 31 12.93 -5.38 -11.34
N PRO A 32 12.08 -4.51 -10.75
CA PRO A 32 12.25 -4.14 -9.35
C PRO A 32 12.12 -5.38 -8.46
N ASP A 33 12.93 -5.43 -7.42
CA ASP A 33 12.71 -6.34 -6.29
C ASP A 33 11.72 -5.71 -5.28
N VAL A 34 11.35 -6.47 -4.24
CA VAL A 34 10.34 -6.05 -3.27
C VAL A 34 10.63 -4.66 -2.66
N PRO A 35 11.82 -4.37 -2.12
CA PRO A 35 12.12 -3.02 -1.60
C PRO A 35 12.03 -1.91 -2.65
N ALA A 36 12.44 -2.18 -3.90
CA ALA A 36 12.34 -1.17 -4.96
C ALA A 36 10.90 -0.90 -5.37
N LEU A 37 10.06 -1.94 -5.40
CA LEU A 37 8.65 -1.76 -5.71
C LEU A 37 7.93 -0.99 -4.60
N VAL A 38 8.14 -1.35 -3.33
CA VAL A 38 7.56 -0.61 -2.19
C VAL A 38 7.97 0.87 -2.22
N GLY A 39 9.28 1.15 -2.36
CA GLY A 39 9.77 2.52 -2.44
C GLY A 39 9.28 3.29 -3.67
N LEU A 40 8.98 2.59 -4.78
CA LEU A 40 8.39 3.21 -5.98
C LEU A 40 6.96 3.65 -5.70
N ILE A 41 6.15 2.79 -5.07
CA ILE A 41 4.77 3.14 -4.69
C ILE A 41 4.76 4.34 -3.75
N GLU A 42 5.64 4.36 -2.75
CA GLU A 42 5.80 5.52 -1.86
C GLU A 42 6.17 6.79 -2.63
N ALA A 43 7.13 6.70 -3.57
CA ALA A 43 7.54 7.83 -4.37
C ALA A 43 6.40 8.38 -5.26
N LEU A 44 5.64 7.48 -5.91
CA LEU A 44 4.50 7.84 -6.76
C LEU A 44 3.36 8.49 -5.94
N THR A 45 2.99 7.90 -4.79
CA THR A 45 1.92 8.43 -3.92
C THR A 45 2.28 9.80 -3.31
N ALA A 46 3.58 10.11 -3.20
CA ALA A 46 4.04 11.40 -2.69
C ALA A 46 4.15 12.50 -3.77
N VAL A 47 3.64 12.26 -4.97
CA VAL A 47 3.51 13.25 -6.06
C VAL A 47 2.02 13.39 -6.39
N ALA A 48 1.54 14.63 -6.57
CA ALA A 48 0.12 14.89 -6.81
C ALA A 48 -0.36 14.37 -8.18
N ASP A 49 0.47 14.54 -9.22
CA ASP A 49 0.24 14.07 -10.58
C ASP A 49 1.44 13.18 -11.00
N PRO A 50 1.49 11.90 -10.59
CA PRO A 50 2.59 11.01 -10.93
C PRO A 50 2.60 10.68 -12.44
N PRO A 51 3.76 10.33 -13.01
CA PRO A 51 3.87 9.88 -14.40
C PRO A 51 3.14 8.55 -14.61
N GLU A 52 2.68 8.30 -15.84
CA GLU A 52 2.16 6.97 -16.22
C GLU A 52 3.27 5.94 -16.06
N THR A 53 3.10 5.04 -15.11
CA THR A 53 4.13 4.11 -14.68
C THR A 53 3.78 2.68 -15.05
N GLN A 54 4.68 2.00 -15.75
CA GLN A 54 4.57 0.59 -16.06
C GLN A 54 5.63 -0.20 -15.30
N VAL A 55 5.21 -1.15 -14.48
CA VAL A 55 6.10 -2.06 -13.77
C VAL A 55 6.02 -3.44 -14.39
N THR A 56 7.15 -4.01 -14.78
CA THR A 56 7.22 -5.41 -15.20
C THR A 56 8.24 -6.17 -14.36
N THR A 57 7.78 -7.18 -13.60
CA THR A 57 8.63 -7.99 -12.71
C THR A 57 8.02 -9.36 -12.47
N ALA A 58 8.68 -10.20 -11.66
CA ALA A 58 8.15 -11.49 -11.25
C ALA A 58 6.84 -11.36 -10.45
N GLU A 59 5.87 -12.23 -10.75
CA GLU A 59 4.58 -12.28 -10.05
C GLU A 59 4.74 -12.39 -8.52
N GLU A 60 5.72 -13.17 -8.07
CA GLU A 60 6.04 -13.34 -6.65
C GLU A 60 6.53 -12.02 -6.01
N THR A 61 7.23 -11.18 -6.76
CA THR A 61 7.67 -9.87 -6.27
C THR A 61 6.49 -8.92 -6.13
N LEU A 62 5.57 -8.92 -7.10
CA LEU A 62 4.33 -8.15 -7.03
C LEU A 62 3.52 -8.56 -5.81
N LYS A 63 3.27 -9.86 -5.63
CA LYS A 63 2.54 -10.40 -4.47
C LYS A 63 3.18 -9.95 -3.16
N ARG A 64 4.47 -10.20 -2.98
CA ARG A 64 5.18 -9.90 -1.72
C ARG A 64 5.28 -8.42 -1.41
N ALA A 65 5.42 -7.56 -2.42
CA ALA A 65 5.42 -6.12 -2.20
C ALA A 65 4.04 -5.61 -1.78
N THR A 66 2.97 -6.27 -2.21
CA THR A 66 1.58 -5.93 -1.88
C THR A 66 0.98 -6.86 -0.83
N ASP A 67 1.81 -7.51 0.00
CA ASP A 67 1.33 -8.30 1.15
C ASP A 67 0.87 -7.37 2.28
N ASP A 68 1.51 -6.20 2.43
CA ASP A 68 1.10 -5.17 3.39
C ASP A 68 -0.10 -4.36 2.87
N PHE A 69 -1.11 -4.15 3.72
CA PHE A 69 -2.33 -3.46 3.34
C PHE A 69 -2.10 -2.04 2.84
N LEU A 70 -1.22 -1.26 3.49
CA LEU A 70 -1.02 0.14 3.15
C LEU A 70 -0.34 0.26 1.79
N VAL A 71 0.68 -0.56 1.52
CA VAL A 71 1.31 -0.61 0.19
C VAL A 71 0.31 -1.09 -0.86
N ALA A 72 -0.43 -2.17 -0.58
CA ALA A 72 -1.37 -2.77 -1.53
C ALA A 72 -2.52 -1.82 -1.90
N SER A 73 -3.10 -1.12 -0.92
CA SER A 73 -4.22 -0.19 -1.11
C SER A 73 -3.80 1.10 -1.81
N ARG A 74 -2.60 1.63 -1.54
CA ARG A 74 -1.99 2.74 -2.32
C ARG A 74 -1.68 2.33 -3.76
N THR A 75 -1.17 1.11 -3.95
CA THR A 75 -0.96 0.55 -5.29
C THR A 75 -2.29 0.45 -6.04
N ALA A 76 -3.36 0.02 -5.36
CA ALA A 76 -4.69 -0.08 -5.94
C ALA A 76 -5.30 1.30 -6.29
N ASP A 77 -5.02 2.37 -5.53
CA ASP A 77 -5.35 3.74 -5.92
C ASP A 77 -4.67 4.11 -7.24
N LEU A 78 -3.34 3.95 -7.33
CA LEU A 78 -2.59 4.29 -8.54
C LEU A 78 -3.08 3.50 -9.78
N VAL A 79 -3.46 2.23 -9.61
CA VAL A 79 -4.03 1.40 -10.67
C VAL A 79 -5.44 1.88 -11.04
N ALA A 80 -6.28 2.23 -10.06
CA ALA A 80 -7.63 2.73 -10.31
C ALA A 80 -7.63 4.09 -11.02
N ASP A 81 -6.64 4.92 -10.73
CA ASP A 81 -6.40 6.21 -11.39
C ASP A 81 -5.68 6.07 -12.75
N GLU A 82 -5.44 4.84 -13.21
CA GLU A 82 -4.75 4.51 -14.46
C GLU A 82 -3.30 5.05 -14.56
N THR A 83 -2.72 5.49 -13.45
CA THR A 83 -1.33 5.99 -13.37
C THR A 83 -0.30 4.87 -13.19
N LEU A 84 -0.73 3.66 -12.79
CA LEU A 84 0.14 2.51 -12.61
C LEU A 84 -0.42 1.27 -13.31
N SER A 85 0.42 0.60 -14.08
CA SER A 85 0.15 -0.73 -14.66
C SER A 85 1.19 -1.75 -14.20
N LEU A 86 0.73 -2.91 -13.74
CA LEU A 86 1.57 -3.99 -13.23
C LEU A 86 1.52 -5.20 -14.15
N TYR A 87 2.69 -5.73 -14.50
CA TYR A 87 2.83 -6.87 -15.39
C TYR A 87 3.72 -7.95 -14.76
N ALA A 88 3.20 -9.17 -14.71
CA ALA A 88 3.89 -10.36 -14.25
C ALA A 88 4.66 -10.99 -15.42
N ASP A 89 5.97 -10.96 -15.34
CA ASP A 89 6.88 -11.61 -16.28
C ASP A 89 7.83 -12.58 -15.58
N ARG A 90 8.26 -13.62 -16.31
CA ARG A 90 9.15 -14.65 -15.77
C ARG A 90 10.62 -14.39 -16.03
N ARG A 91 10.96 -13.47 -16.93
CA ARG A 91 12.36 -13.12 -17.19
C ARG A 91 12.89 -12.36 -15.97
N GLN A 92 14.20 -12.41 -15.77
CA GLN A 92 14.87 -11.73 -14.67
C GLN A 92 16.01 -10.89 -15.22
N GLY A 93 16.24 -9.76 -14.57
CA GLY A 93 17.20 -8.76 -15.00
C GLY A 93 17.60 -7.88 -13.83
N HIS A 94 18.02 -6.67 -14.16
CA HIS A 94 18.37 -5.65 -13.18
C HIS A 94 17.19 -4.69 -13.02
N THR A 95 17.08 -4.08 -11.84
CA THR A 95 16.14 -2.98 -11.64
C THR A 95 16.55 -1.79 -12.51
N LEU A 96 15.74 -1.49 -13.52
CA LEU A 96 15.93 -0.36 -14.43
C LEU A 96 14.77 0.62 -14.31
N LEU A 97 15.09 1.91 -14.29
CA LEU A 97 14.14 3.00 -14.53
C LEU A 97 14.42 3.56 -15.93
N VAL A 98 13.41 3.53 -16.79
CA VAL A 98 13.51 4.04 -18.17
C VAL A 98 12.56 5.23 -18.31
N VAL A 99 13.12 6.39 -18.66
CA VAL A 99 12.40 7.68 -18.75
C VAL A 99 12.74 8.42 -20.05
N ASP A 100 11.92 9.41 -20.42
CA ASP A 100 12.27 10.68 -21.12
C ASP A 100 13.72 10.86 -21.57
N GLY A 101 14.56 11.16 -20.60
CA GLY A 101 15.94 11.60 -20.84
C GLY A 101 17.00 10.55 -20.59
N GLY A 102 16.65 9.31 -20.24
CA GLY A 102 17.67 8.38 -19.79
C GLY A 102 17.21 7.01 -19.32
N VAL A 103 18.20 6.16 -19.08
CA VAL A 103 18.06 4.86 -18.41
C VAL A 103 18.91 4.86 -17.16
N HIS A 104 18.32 4.44 -16.04
CA HIS A 104 18.96 4.37 -14.73
C HIS A 104 18.93 2.93 -14.22
N ALA A 105 20.09 2.29 -14.11
CA ALA A 105 20.24 0.99 -13.47
C ALA A 105 20.51 1.17 -11.97
N VAL A 106 19.63 0.63 -11.13
CA VAL A 106 19.73 0.75 -9.68
C VAL A 106 20.74 -0.27 -9.14
N VAL A 107 21.69 0.20 -8.34
CA VAL A 107 22.72 -0.60 -7.69
C VAL A 107 22.60 -0.40 -6.19
N ARG A 108 22.51 -1.49 -5.42
CA ARG A 108 22.42 -1.46 -3.96
C ARG A 108 23.60 -2.19 -3.31
N VAL A 109 24.12 -1.63 -2.22
CA VAL A 109 25.14 -2.23 -1.37
C VAL A 109 24.79 -1.91 0.08
N ALA A 110 24.43 -2.94 0.85
CA ALA A 110 23.94 -2.78 2.22
C ALA A 110 22.75 -1.80 2.28
N ASP A 111 22.87 -0.76 3.11
CA ASP A 111 21.90 0.32 3.30
C ASP A 111 21.98 1.43 2.23
N ARG A 112 22.95 1.35 1.32
CA ARG A 112 23.19 2.39 0.32
C ARG A 112 22.69 1.99 -1.05
N ALA A 113 22.24 2.98 -1.82
CA ALA A 113 21.89 2.79 -3.21
C ALA A 113 22.56 3.86 -4.10
N ALA A 114 22.80 3.51 -5.35
CA ALA A 114 23.25 4.43 -6.41
C ALA A 114 22.59 4.05 -7.74
N ALA A 115 22.63 4.95 -8.71
CA ALA A 115 22.17 4.66 -10.07
C ALA A 115 23.29 4.86 -11.10
N LEU A 116 23.48 3.86 -11.96
CA LEU A 116 24.29 3.99 -13.18
C LEU A 116 23.39 4.51 -14.29
N SER A 117 23.75 5.64 -14.88
CA SER A 117 22.86 6.36 -15.80
C SER A 117 23.48 6.52 -17.18
N THR A 118 22.63 6.53 -18.20
CA THR A 118 23.00 6.91 -19.58
C THR A 118 21.86 7.70 -20.21
N ASP A 119 22.23 8.74 -20.96
CA ASP A 119 21.36 9.60 -21.77
C ASP A 119 21.59 9.40 -23.28
N ASP A 120 22.37 8.38 -23.66
CA ASP A 120 22.58 8.03 -25.06
C ASP A 120 21.24 7.73 -25.75
N ALA A 121 20.83 8.62 -26.65
CA ALA A 121 19.51 8.60 -27.26
C ALA A 121 19.20 7.27 -27.98
N SER A 122 20.20 6.64 -28.60
CA SER A 122 20.01 5.36 -29.29
C SER A 122 19.75 4.22 -28.32
N PHE A 123 20.47 4.19 -27.20
CA PHE A 123 20.27 3.21 -26.15
C PHE A 123 18.95 3.43 -25.39
N VAL A 124 18.60 4.68 -25.09
CA VAL A 124 17.33 5.04 -24.42
C VAL A 124 16.13 4.58 -25.25
N ALA A 125 16.13 4.85 -26.56
CA ALA A 125 15.06 4.40 -27.46
C ALA A 125 14.94 2.87 -27.49
N ALA A 126 16.06 2.16 -27.61
CA ALA A 126 16.07 0.70 -27.60
C ALA A 126 15.62 0.11 -26.24
N ALA A 127 15.97 0.76 -25.13
CA ALA A 127 15.56 0.32 -23.79
C ALA A 127 14.05 0.49 -23.57
N ARG A 128 13.44 1.56 -24.09
CA ARG A 128 11.99 1.74 -24.07
C ARG A 128 11.26 0.70 -24.89
N GLU A 129 11.65 0.53 -26.15
CA GLU A 129 11.06 -0.49 -27.02
C GLU A 129 11.13 -1.87 -26.36
N ALA A 130 12.26 -2.21 -25.74
CA ALA A 130 12.41 -3.46 -25.01
C ALA A 130 11.51 -3.56 -23.76
N ALA A 131 11.28 -2.46 -23.05
CA ALA A 131 10.37 -2.41 -21.90
C ALA A 131 8.91 -2.56 -22.33
N ASP A 132 8.50 -1.86 -23.38
CA ASP A 132 7.16 -1.94 -23.98
C ASP A 132 6.86 -3.36 -24.47
N ASP A 133 7.77 -3.96 -25.24
CA ASP A 133 7.64 -5.33 -25.73
C ASP A 133 7.55 -6.34 -24.59
N ARG A 134 8.29 -6.09 -23.49
CA ARG A 134 8.25 -6.94 -22.30
C ARG A 134 6.88 -6.85 -21.62
N ALA A 135 6.36 -5.64 -21.42
CA ALA A 135 5.03 -5.43 -20.83
C ALA A 135 3.92 -6.03 -21.71
N ALA A 136 3.97 -5.80 -23.03
CA ALA A 136 3.00 -6.34 -23.98
C ALA A 136 2.98 -7.88 -24.06
N GLY A 137 4.13 -8.52 -23.80
CA GLY A 137 4.26 -9.97 -23.73
C GLY A 137 3.97 -10.59 -22.36
N ALA A 138 3.75 -9.77 -21.32
CA ALA A 138 3.56 -10.21 -19.95
C ALA A 138 2.07 -10.25 -19.55
N GLU A 139 1.77 -10.98 -18.47
CA GLU A 139 0.40 -11.06 -17.95
C GLU A 139 0.10 -9.85 -17.06
N SER A 140 -1.05 -9.20 -17.27
CA SER A 140 -1.48 -8.11 -16.38
C SER A 140 -1.75 -8.64 -14.98
N PHE A 141 -1.17 -7.99 -13.98
CA PHE A 141 -1.35 -8.34 -12.58
C PHE A 141 -2.48 -7.53 -11.96
N SER A 142 -3.42 -8.21 -11.29
CA SER A 142 -4.57 -7.58 -10.64
C SER A 142 -4.47 -7.70 -9.12
N LEU A 143 -4.82 -6.62 -8.43
CA LEU A 143 -4.89 -6.56 -6.98
C LEU A 143 -6.27 -7.01 -6.49
N ARG A 144 -6.28 -7.72 -5.36
CA ARG A 144 -7.52 -8.04 -4.64
C ARG A 144 -7.88 -6.97 -3.61
N THR A 145 -6.86 -6.27 -3.11
CA THR A 145 -7.01 -5.20 -2.12
C THR A 145 -7.72 -4.01 -2.76
N PRO A 146 -8.74 -3.44 -2.11
CA PRO A 146 -9.43 -2.26 -2.60
C PRO A 146 -8.53 -1.00 -2.53
N PRO A 147 -8.79 0.01 -3.39
CA PRO A 147 -8.13 1.31 -3.31
C PRO A 147 -8.32 1.98 -1.95
N LEU A 148 -7.28 2.61 -1.40
CA LEU A 148 -7.34 3.26 -0.08
C LEU A 148 -8.32 4.44 -0.08
N SER A 149 -8.41 5.18 -1.19
CA SER A 149 -9.40 6.24 -1.40
C SER A 149 -10.84 5.73 -1.17
N ARG A 150 -11.18 4.59 -1.78
CA ARG A 150 -12.49 3.94 -1.63
C ARG A 150 -12.74 3.44 -0.20
N VAL A 151 -11.72 2.86 0.43
CA VAL A 151 -11.80 2.44 1.84
C VAL A 151 -12.15 3.64 2.72
N ARG A 152 -11.45 4.77 2.54
CA ARG A 152 -11.67 6.00 3.32
C ARG A 152 -13.06 6.60 3.12
N GLU A 153 -13.47 6.77 1.86
CA GLU A 153 -14.79 7.30 1.50
C GLU A 153 -15.91 6.48 2.15
N THR A 154 -15.91 5.17 1.92
CA THR A 154 -16.96 4.28 2.43
C THR A 154 -16.90 4.06 3.94
N LEU A 155 -15.73 4.20 4.56
CA LEU A 155 -15.59 4.17 6.02
C LEU A 155 -16.27 5.40 6.63
N ALA A 156 -16.05 6.60 6.10
CA ALA A 156 -16.74 7.80 6.58
C ALA A 156 -18.27 7.68 6.44
N GLU A 157 -18.75 7.13 5.33
CA GLU A 157 -20.18 6.87 5.13
C GLU A 157 -20.77 5.88 6.15
N THR A 158 -19.99 4.86 6.54
CA THR A 158 -20.46 3.78 7.42
C THR A 158 -20.29 4.10 8.91
N ALA A 159 -19.14 4.66 9.28
CA ALA A 159 -18.67 4.81 10.65
C ALA A 159 -18.53 6.28 11.09
N GLY A 160 -18.68 7.23 10.17
CA GLY A 160 -18.57 8.66 10.43
C GLY A 160 -17.16 9.23 10.25
N GLU A 161 -17.09 10.56 10.20
CA GLU A 161 -15.84 11.32 9.99
C GLU A 161 -14.83 11.13 11.13
N ASP A 162 -15.29 10.98 12.37
CA ASP A 162 -14.40 10.75 13.53
C ASP A 162 -13.67 9.41 13.40
N ALA A 163 -14.38 8.37 12.95
CA ALA A 163 -13.78 7.07 12.67
C ALA A 163 -12.79 7.13 11.51
N LEU A 164 -13.08 7.90 10.46
CA LEU A 164 -12.14 8.12 9.36
C LEU A 164 -10.88 8.86 9.85
N ALA A 165 -11.03 9.89 10.68
CA ALA A 165 -9.92 10.63 11.25
C ALA A 165 -9.02 9.72 12.11
N ASP A 166 -9.61 8.91 12.98
CA ASP A 166 -8.88 7.93 13.79
C ASP A 166 -8.18 6.86 12.94
N PHE A 167 -8.83 6.38 11.88
CA PHE A 167 -8.23 5.43 10.93
C PHE A 167 -7.01 6.01 10.24
N ASN A 168 -7.09 7.25 9.76
CA ASN A 168 -5.95 7.92 9.12
C ASN A 168 -4.81 8.17 10.11
N ALA A 169 -5.11 8.65 11.32
CA ALA A 169 -4.09 8.87 12.34
C ALA A 169 -3.35 7.58 12.70
N ALA A 170 -4.08 6.45 12.80
CA ALA A 170 -3.47 5.15 13.06
C ALA A 170 -2.64 4.63 11.88
N LEU A 171 -3.11 4.80 10.64
CA LEU A 171 -2.33 4.44 9.45
C LEU A 171 -1.02 5.24 9.36
N ASP A 172 -1.08 6.54 9.61
CA ASP A 172 0.10 7.41 9.60
C ASP A 172 1.09 6.97 10.69
N ALA A 173 0.61 6.66 11.90
CA ALA A 173 1.45 6.14 12.97
C ALA A 173 2.07 4.78 12.64
N CYS A 174 1.33 3.86 12.01
CA CYS A 174 1.87 2.58 11.56
C CYS A 174 2.97 2.77 10.50
N ALA A 175 2.74 3.69 9.55
CA ALA A 175 3.71 4.01 8.51
C ALA A 175 5.01 4.59 9.10
N ASP A 176 4.89 5.56 10.02
CA ASP A 176 6.03 6.17 10.71
C ASP A 176 6.82 5.15 11.55
N ALA A 177 6.13 4.18 12.15
CA ALA A 177 6.73 3.11 12.93
C ALA A 177 7.27 1.94 12.09
N GLY A 178 6.96 1.88 10.79
CA GLY A 178 7.30 0.76 9.92
C GLY A 178 6.61 -0.56 10.31
N VAL A 179 5.39 -0.46 10.86
CA VAL A 179 4.58 -1.60 11.32
C VAL A 179 3.63 -2.02 10.20
N ALA A 180 3.58 -3.32 9.92
CA ALA A 180 2.64 -3.87 8.94
C ALA A 180 1.20 -3.69 9.43
N VAL A 181 0.30 -3.33 8.51
CA VAL A 181 -1.09 -3.05 8.87
C VAL A 181 -1.97 -4.25 8.55
N ASP A 182 -2.53 -4.88 9.58
CA ASP A 182 -3.69 -5.78 9.44
C ASP A 182 -4.97 -4.92 9.39
N GLU A 183 -5.57 -4.84 8.22
CA GLU A 183 -6.68 -3.94 7.93
C GLU A 183 -7.94 -4.27 8.73
N VAL A 184 -8.17 -5.55 9.04
CA VAL A 184 -9.33 -6.00 9.82
C VAL A 184 -9.16 -5.61 11.28
N THR A 185 -7.96 -5.80 11.82
CA THR A 185 -7.58 -5.42 13.18
C THR A 185 -7.70 -3.93 13.36
N LEU A 186 -7.09 -3.13 12.46
CA LEU A 186 -7.17 -1.68 12.53
C LEU A 186 -8.62 -1.19 12.42
N SER A 187 -9.39 -1.71 11.48
CA SER A 187 -10.82 -1.36 11.32
C SER A 187 -11.64 -1.66 12.56
N LEU A 188 -11.40 -2.78 13.24
CA LEU A 188 -12.11 -3.14 14.48
C LEU A 188 -11.71 -2.25 15.66
N LEU A 189 -10.44 -1.88 15.79
CA LEU A 189 -9.97 -0.98 16.84
C LEU A 189 -10.57 0.43 16.67
N VAL A 190 -10.55 0.96 15.46
CA VAL A 190 -11.18 2.24 15.12
C VAL A 190 -12.69 2.18 15.37
N ALA A 191 -13.36 1.11 14.94
CA ALA A 191 -14.78 0.91 15.17
C ALA A 191 -15.14 0.82 16.66
N ALA A 192 -14.29 0.19 17.47
CA ALA A 192 -14.45 0.09 18.92
C ALA A 192 -14.26 1.44 19.64
N ARG A 193 -13.31 2.25 19.19
CA ARG A 193 -13.10 3.62 19.66
C ARG A 193 -14.28 4.53 19.36
N ASN A 194 -14.93 4.32 18.22
CA ASN A 194 -16.02 5.16 17.71
C ASN A 194 -17.42 4.58 17.95
N ASP A 195 -17.57 3.61 18.85
CA ASP A 195 -18.89 3.06 19.23
C ASP A 195 -19.72 2.47 18.05
N VAL A 196 -19.03 2.00 17.01
CA VAL A 196 -19.64 1.48 15.78
C VAL A 196 -20.22 0.08 16.02
N LEU A 197 -21.33 -0.24 15.36
CA LEU A 197 -21.90 -1.58 15.43
C LEU A 197 -21.03 -2.57 14.66
N LEU A 198 -20.73 -3.72 15.28
CA LEU A 198 -20.00 -4.81 14.64
C LEU A 198 -20.66 -5.26 13.32
N TYR A 199 -22.00 -5.24 13.28
CA TYR A 199 -22.73 -5.58 12.07
C TYR A 199 -22.41 -4.62 10.91
N ASP A 200 -22.35 -3.32 11.18
CA ASP A 200 -22.14 -2.31 10.15
C ASP A 200 -20.69 -2.36 9.64
N ILE A 201 -19.69 -2.40 10.54
CA ILE A 201 -18.28 -2.48 10.12
C ILE A 201 -17.94 -3.81 9.44
N SER A 202 -18.45 -4.95 9.92
CA SER A 202 -18.20 -6.25 9.27
C SER A 202 -18.89 -6.40 7.93
N ARG A 203 -20.04 -5.75 7.74
CA ARG A 203 -20.70 -5.67 6.44
C ARG A 203 -19.93 -4.76 5.51
N TRP A 204 -19.53 -3.58 5.96
CA TRP A 204 -18.71 -2.65 5.19
C TRP A 204 -17.42 -3.31 4.69
N GLY A 205 -16.67 -3.98 5.59
CA GLY A 205 -15.42 -4.64 5.21
C GLY A 205 -15.63 -5.75 4.18
N GLU A 206 -16.76 -6.46 4.20
CA GLU A 206 -17.09 -7.44 3.19
C GLU A 206 -17.50 -6.78 1.85
N ASP A 207 -18.34 -5.75 1.91
CA ASP A 207 -18.86 -5.04 0.74
C ASP A 207 -17.75 -4.26 -0.01
N VAL A 208 -16.73 -3.76 0.70
CA VAL A 208 -15.56 -3.08 0.13
C VAL A 208 -14.48 -4.05 -0.33
N GLY A 209 -14.52 -5.31 0.12
CA GLY A 209 -13.55 -6.35 -0.26
C GLY A 209 -12.32 -6.44 0.64
N ILE A 210 -12.38 -5.87 1.84
CA ILE A 210 -11.33 -5.99 2.88
C ILE A 210 -11.26 -7.44 3.36
N ALA A 211 -12.33 -7.96 3.95
CA ALA A 211 -12.36 -9.32 4.45
C ALA A 211 -13.79 -9.83 4.64
N SER A 212 -13.94 -11.15 4.71
CA SER A 212 -15.23 -11.77 5.02
C SER A 212 -15.70 -11.49 6.44
N LYS A 213 -17.03 -11.51 6.65
CA LYS A 213 -17.63 -11.40 8.01
C LYS A 213 -17.10 -12.44 9.00
N ALA A 214 -16.77 -13.63 8.52
CA ALA A 214 -16.17 -14.68 9.35
C ALA A 214 -14.77 -14.29 9.86
N THR A 215 -14.00 -13.54 9.06
CA THR A 215 -12.69 -13.04 9.46
C THR A 215 -12.82 -11.92 10.47
N PHE A 216 -13.69 -10.93 10.24
CA PHE A 216 -14.04 -9.92 11.24
C PHE A 216 -14.47 -10.54 12.58
N SER A 217 -15.32 -11.56 12.55
CA SER A 217 -15.78 -12.26 13.76
C SER A 217 -14.62 -12.91 14.54
N ARG A 218 -13.71 -13.59 13.84
CA ARG A 218 -12.53 -14.23 14.46
C ARG A 218 -11.55 -13.19 15.03
N THR A 219 -11.24 -12.14 14.27
CA THR A 219 -10.37 -11.07 14.72
C THR A 219 -10.97 -10.34 15.92
N LYS A 220 -12.29 -10.08 15.92
CA LYS A 220 -12.99 -9.49 17.06
C LYS A 220 -12.86 -10.34 18.32
N SER A 221 -13.03 -11.66 18.22
CA SER A 221 -12.82 -12.55 19.38
C SER A 221 -11.37 -12.50 19.89
N ARG A 222 -10.38 -12.48 18.99
CA ARG A 222 -8.96 -12.30 19.36
C ARG A 222 -8.73 -11.00 20.14
N LEU A 223 -9.35 -9.90 19.70
CA LEU A 223 -9.23 -8.60 20.36
C LEU A 223 -9.96 -8.53 21.70
N GLU A 224 -11.11 -9.21 21.85
CA GLU A 224 -11.79 -9.37 23.15
C GLU A 224 -10.97 -10.21 24.13
N ASP A 225 -10.39 -11.32 23.66
CA ASP A 225 -9.53 -12.18 24.50
C ASP A 225 -8.28 -11.43 24.98
N ALA A 226 -7.80 -10.47 24.19
CA ALA A 226 -6.69 -9.57 24.53
C ALA A 226 -7.12 -8.35 25.39
N GLY A 227 -8.41 -8.16 25.65
CA GLY A 227 -8.95 -7.02 26.40
C GLY A 227 -8.90 -5.68 25.66
N LEU A 228 -8.64 -5.68 24.35
CA LEU A 228 -8.51 -4.46 23.53
C LEU A 228 -9.87 -3.93 23.08
N VAL A 229 -10.82 -4.83 22.87
CA VAL A 229 -12.18 -4.53 22.42
C VAL A 229 -13.16 -5.20 23.37
N ASP A 230 -14.27 -4.53 23.63
CA ASP A 230 -15.44 -5.05 24.34
C ASP A 230 -16.69 -4.91 23.46
N THR A 231 -17.79 -5.57 23.86
CA THR A 231 -19.07 -5.41 23.19
C THR A 231 -20.23 -5.08 24.12
N GLU A 232 -21.06 -4.12 23.69
CA GLU A 232 -22.30 -3.74 24.33
C GLU A 232 -23.50 -4.21 23.50
N LYS A 233 -24.51 -4.80 24.14
CA LYS A 233 -25.73 -5.25 23.46
C LYS A 233 -26.66 -4.07 23.19
N VAL A 234 -27.01 -3.87 21.92
CA VAL A 234 -27.95 -2.87 21.44
C VAL A 234 -29.26 -3.55 21.04
N PRO A 235 -30.37 -3.29 21.75
CA PRO A 235 -31.68 -3.84 21.39
C PRO A 235 -32.10 -3.44 19.96
N ILE A 236 -32.80 -4.34 19.28
CA ILE A 236 -33.43 -4.09 17.98
C ILE A 236 -34.88 -4.57 18.03
N GLU A 237 -35.73 -4.04 17.15
CA GLU A 237 -37.17 -4.34 17.15
C GLU A 237 -37.47 -5.83 16.91
N VAL A 238 -36.70 -6.49 16.05
CA VAL A 238 -36.89 -7.91 15.73
C VAL A 238 -35.54 -8.59 15.58
N GLY A 239 -35.34 -9.71 16.28
CA GLY A 239 -34.14 -10.55 16.17
C GLY A 239 -33.21 -10.47 17.37
N ARG A 240 -31.94 -10.87 17.18
CA ARG A 240 -30.93 -10.81 18.24
C ARG A 240 -30.39 -9.38 18.35
N PRO A 241 -30.14 -8.88 19.58
CA PRO A 241 -29.48 -7.59 19.77
C PRO A 241 -28.21 -7.48 18.92
N ARG A 242 -27.97 -6.30 18.35
CA ARG A 242 -26.70 -5.99 17.70
C ARG A 242 -25.62 -5.77 18.77
N LEU A 243 -24.37 -5.90 18.35
CA LEU A 243 -23.22 -5.65 19.21
C LEU A 243 -22.60 -4.32 18.79
N ARG A 244 -22.55 -3.38 19.72
CA ARG A 244 -21.74 -2.17 19.62
C ARG A 244 -20.34 -2.50 20.10
N LEU A 245 -19.33 -2.16 19.32
CA LEU A 245 -17.93 -2.30 19.71
C LEU A 245 -17.57 -1.18 20.69
N LYS A 246 -16.75 -1.50 21.69
CA LYS A 246 -16.26 -0.60 22.72
C LYS A 246 -14.76 -0.76 22.87
N ALA A 247 -14.03 0.33 23.10
CA ALA A 247 -12.63 0.23 23.49
C ALA A 247 -12.52 -0.45 24.87
N GLY A 248 -11.87 -1.62 24.92
CA GLY A 248 -11.62 -2.37 26.16
C GLY A 248 -10.37 -1.90 26.91
N ASP A 249 -9.43 -1.26 26.19
CA ASP A 249 -8.15 -0.76 26.71
C ASP A 249 -8.04 0.76 26.52
N ASP A 250 -7.40 1.45 27.46
CA ASP A 250 -7.20 2.91 27.43
C ASP A 250 -6.38 3.34 26.21
N ARG A 251 -5.43 2.51 25.74
CA ARG A 251 -4.66 2.76 24.51
C ARG A 251 -5.53 2.79 23.27
N VAL A 252 -6.61 2.00 23.25
CA VAL A 252 -7.58 2.02 22.14
C VAL A 252 -8.50 3.23 22.25
N ARG A 253 -8.84 3.63 23.48
CA ARG A 253 -9.80 4.71 23.76
C ARG A 253 -9.23 6.11 23.58
N ASP A 254 -8.01 6.34 24.06
CA ASP A 254 -7.53 7.69 24.33
C ASP A 254 -6.70 8.28 23.18
N ASP A 255 -5.89 7.46 22.49
CA ASP A 255 -5.00 7.93 21.42
C ASP A 255 -5.06 7.05 20.17
N SER A 256 -5.44 7.62 19.02
CA SER A 256 -5.50 6.89 17.76
C SER A 256 -4.12 6.58 17.19
N ALA A 257 -3.09 7.37 17.51
CA ALA A 257 -1.71 7.06 17.13
C ALA A 257 -1.17 5.84 17.91
N ALA A 258 -1.61 5.66 19.16
CA ALA A 258 -1.25 4.50 19.97
C ALA A 258 -1.82 3.17 19.42
N LEU A 259 -2.74 3.21 18.45
CA LEU A 259 -3.21 2.01 17.76
C LEU A 259 -2.08 1.31 16.99
N ALA A 260 -1.07 2.05 16.51
CA ALA A 260 0.10 1.44 15.87
C ALA A 260 0.86 0.52 16.82
N ASP A 261 1.08 0.96 18.06
CA ASP A 261 1.72 0.14 19.10
C ASP A 261 0.87 -1.08 19.47
N VAL A 262 -0.46 -0.93 19.47
CA VAL A 262 -1.40 -2.04 19.73
C VAL A 262 -1.33 -3.07 18.61
N VAL A 263 -1.34 -2.63 17.34
CA VAL A 263 -1.22 -3.52 16.17
C VAL A 263 0.13 -4.24 16.20
N ALA A 264 1.23 -3.52 16.43
CA ALA A 264 2.57 -4.10 16.51
C ALA A 264 2.71 -5.17 17.61
N ALA A 265 1.92 -5.09 18.69
CA ALA A 265 1.95 -6.06 19.78
C ALA A 265 1.12 -7.33 19.52
N LEU A 266 0.34 -7.39 18.43
CA LEU A 266 -0.54 -8.50 18.07
C LEU A 266 0.03 -9.44 17.00
N ASP A 267 1.13 -9.04 16.35
CA ASP A 267 1.92 -9.83 15.41
C ASP A 267 2.99 -10.68 16.12
#